data_AF-G6ATU2-F1
#
_entry.id   AF-G6ATU2-F1
#
_cell.length_a   1.000
_cell.length_b   1.000
_cell.length_c   1.000
_cell.angle_alpha   90.00
_cell.angle_beta   90.00
_cell.angle_gamma   90.00
#
_symmetry.space_group_name_H-M   'P 1'
#
loop_
_entity.id
_entity.type
_entity.pdbx_description
1 polymer ?
#
loop_
_entity_poly.entity_id
_entity_poly.type
_entity_poly.pdbx_seq_one_letter_code
_entity_poly.pdbx_strand_id
1 'polypeptide(L)'
;CLFLNKVDTLKSTIMKKKEEQLQISLDRVKLQKHVYELCRIQKLTINEVRKKTGLGMGTIYRYLHTFEEENPKLVEQMKKQGPNIIPEDYKKLQEEVLRLKCELKRERLRADFYEEMVAFGKEVYGIDLKKAGTK
;
A
#
# COMPACT_ATOMS: atom_id res chain seq x y z
N CYS A 1 -3.12 -27.41 -57.43
CA CYS A 1 -2.91 -27.53 -55.97
C CYS A 1 -3.44 -26.30 -55.17
N LEU A 2 -4.59 -25.71 -55.55
CA LEU A 2 -5.12 -24.50 -54.89
C LEU A 2 -5.89 -24.79 -53.59
N PHE A 3 -6.46 -25.99 -53.45
CA PHE A 3 -7.22 -26.40 -52.28
C PHE A 3 -6.35 -26.63 -51.04
N LEU A 4 -5.15 -27.19 -51.19
CA LEU A 4 -4.22 -27.41 -50.07
C LEU A 4 -3.76 -26.07 -49.47
N ASN A 5 -3.38 -25.09 -50.31
CA ASN A 5 -2.98 -23.74 -49.85
C ASN A 5 -4.10 -22.99 -49.08
N LYS A 6 -5.38 -23.20 -49.44
CA LYS A 6 -6.53 -22.63 -48.72
C LYS A 6 -6.76 -23.28 -47.35
N VAL A 7 -6.53 -24.58 -47.24
CA VAL A 7 -6.65 -25.31 -45.97
C VAL A 7 -5.53 -24.90 -45.00
N ASP A 8 -4.31 -24.72 -45.50
CA ASP A 8 -3.16 -24.33 -44.67
C ASP A 8 -3.27 -22.87 -44.17
N THR A 9 -3.82 -21.97 -44.99
CA THR A 9 -4.13 -20.60 -44.56
C THR A 9 -5.24 -20.55 -43.51
N LEU A 10 -6.31 -21.34 -43.65
CA LEU A 10 -7.36 -21.43 -42.63
C LEU A 10 -6.82 -21.95 -41.29
N LYS A 11 -6.01 -23.01 -41.32
CA LYS A 11 -5.37 -23.56 -40.12
C LYS A 11 -4.49 -22.51 -39.42
N SER A 12 -3.69 -21.76 -40.19
CA SER A 12 -2.86 -20.68 -39.66
C SER A 12 -3.67 -19.59 -38.96
N THR A 13 -4.78 -19.13 -39.56
CA THR A 13 -5.67 -18.14 -38.95
C THR A 13 -6.32 -18.65 -37.66
N ILE A 14 -6.75 -19.91 -37.63
CA ILE A 14 -7.35 -20.53 -36.44
C ILE A 14 -6.32 -20.63 -35.30
N MET A 15 -5.07 -21.00 -35.59
CA MET A 15 -4.02 -21.07 -34.58
C MET A 15 -3.72 -19.69 -33.99
N LYS A 16 -3.54 -18.66 -34.83
CA LYS A 16 -3.32 -17.28 -34.37
C LYS A 16 -4.44 -16.78 -33.45
N LYS A 17 -5.70 -17.03 -33.82
CA LYS A 17 -6.85 -16.64 -33.00
C LYS A 17 -6.87 -17.34 -31.64
N LYS A 18 -6.44 -18.61 -31.57
CA LYS A 18 -6.31 -19.34 -30.29
C LYS A 18 -5.19 -18.78 -29.42
N GLU A 19 -4.05 -18.44 -30.02
CA GLU A 19 -2.93 -17.81 -29.31
C GLU A 19 -3.32 -16.45 -28.72
N GLU A 20 -4.02 -15.61 -29.48
CA GLU A 20 -4.54 -14.32 -28.99
C GLU A 20 -5.52 -14.50 -27.82
N GLN A 21 -6.43 -15.47 -27.90
CA GLN A 21 -7.36 -15.76 -26.81
C GLN A 21 -6.63 -16.23 -25.54
N LEU A 22 -5.60 -17.07 -25.72
CA LEU A 22 -4.78 -17.53 -24.60
C LEU A 22 -4.04 -16.36 -23.96
N GLN A 23 -3.47 -15.46 -24.77
CA GLN A 23 -2.78 -14.27 -24.28
C GLN A 23 -3.70 -13.34 -23.48
N ILE A 24 -4.90 -13.08 -23.99
CA ILE A 24 -5.92 -12.28 -23.28
C ILE A 24 -6.28 -12.93 -21.94
N SER A 25 -6.44 -14.26 -21.90
CA SER A 25 -6.75 -14.98 -20.67
C SER A 25 -5.62 -14.85 -19.64
N LEU A 26 -4.37 -14.95 -20.09
CA LEU A 26 -3.20 -14.84 -19.24
C LEU A 26 -3.06 -13.43 -18.66
N ASP A 27 -3.26 -12.42 -19.49
CA ASP A 27 -3.18 -11.02 -19.05
C ASP A 27 -4.31 -10.66 -18.08
N ARG A 28 -5.49 -11.28 -18.25
CA ARG A 28 -6.57 -11.17 -17.26
C ARG A 28 -6.16 -11.75 -15.90
N VAL A 29 -5.58 -12.95 -15.88
CA VAL A 29 -5.12 -13.60 -14.63
C VAL A 29 -4.02 -12.78 -13.95
N LYS A 30 -3.06 -12.24 -14.73
CA LYS A 30 -2.04 -11.32 -14.19
C LYS A 30 -2.66 -10.07 -13.55
N LEU A 31 -3.65 -9.48 -14.22
CA LEU A 31 -4.32 -8.29 -13.71
C LEU A 31 -5.11 -8.60 -12.43
N GLN A 32 -5.80 -9.73 -12.37
CA GLN A 32 -6.50 -10.21 -11.17
C GLN A 32 -5.53 -10.40 -10.00
N LYS A 33 -4.40 -11.08 -10.23
CA LYS A 33 -3.34 -11.25 -9.24
C LYS A 33 -2.82 -9.89 -8.73
N HIS A 34 -2.54 -8.96 -9.64
CA HIS A 34 -2.02 -7.65 -9.28
C HIS A 34 -3.03 -6.86 -8.41
N VAL A 35 -4.31 -6.87 -8.78
CA VAL A 35 -5.38 -6.26 -7.98
C VAL A 35 -5.47 -6.89 -6.58
N TYR A 36 -5.32 -8.22 -6.50
CA TYR A 36 -5.30 -8.93 -5.22
C TYR A 36 -4.12 -8.51 -4.33
N GLU A 37 -2.92 -8.40 -4.88
CA GLU A 37 -1.72 -7.95 -4.16
C GLU A 37 -1.89 -6.54 -3.57
N LEU A 38 -2.39 -5.61 -4.38
CA LEU A 38 -2.62 -4.23 -3.95
C LEU A 38 -3.62 -4.16 -2.77
N CYS A 39 -4.69 -4.94 -2.81
CA CYS A 39 -5.73 -4.93 -1.78
C CYS A 39 -5.31 -5.71 -0.51
N ARG A 40 -4.79 -6.94 -0.66
CA ARG A 40 -4.64 -7.88 0.47
C ARG A 40 -3.26 -7.86 1.10
N ILE A 41 -2.22 -7.65 0.30
CA ILE A 41 -0.83 -7.60 0.76
C ILE A 41 -0.45 -6.17 1.13
N GLN A 42 -0.65 -5.22 0.20
CA GLN A 42 -0.31 -3.81 0.43
C GLN A 42 -1.36 -3.04 1.24
N LYS A 43 -2.52 -3.66 1.53
CA LYS A 43 -3.62 -3.08 2.33
C LYS A 43 -4.14 -1.74 1.80
N LEU A 44 -4.03 -1.49 0.49
CA LEU A 44 -4.58 -0.29 -0.12
C LEU A 44 -6.11 -0.33 -0.14
N THR A 45 -6.72 0.84 -0.03
CA THR A 45 -8.18 0.98 -0.16
C THR A 45 -8.62 0.74 -1.61
N ILE A 46 -9.86 0.28 -1.80
CA ILE A 46 -10.41 0.03 -3.13
C ILE A 46 -10.38 1.30 -4.01
N ASN A 47 -10.56 2.48 -3.40
CA ASN A 47 -10.47 3.76 -4.11
C ASN A 47 -9.05 4.05 -4.64
N GLU A 48 -8.01 3.71 -3.89
CA GLU A 48 -6.61 3.86 -4.33
C GLU A 48 -6.27 2.86 -5.43
N VAL A 49 -6.73 1.61 -5.29
CA VAL A 49 -6.56 0.58 -6.33
C VAL A 49 -7.27 0.99 -7.62
N ARG A 50 -8.48 1.56 -7.52
CA ARG A 50 -9.18 2.15 -8.66
C ARG A 50 -8.36 3.24 -9.34
N LYS A 51 -7.80 4.19 -8.57
CA LYS A 51 -6.96 5.26 -9.13
C LYS A 51 -5.72 4.72 -9.84
N LYS A 52 -5.09 3.68 -9.28
CA LYS A 52 -3.87 3.06 -9.86
C LYS A 52 -4.16 2.23 -11.12
N THR A 53 -5.24 1.46 -11.12
CA THR A 53 -5.53 0.47 -12.17
C THR A 53 -6.50 0.98 -13.24
N GLY A 54 -7.25 2.04 -12.96
CA GLY A 54 -8.32 2.55 -13.83
C GLY A 54 -9.57 1.66 -13.86
N LEU A 55 -9.63 0.59 -13.05
CA LEU A 55 -10.74 -0.37 -13.06
C LEU A 55 -11.94 0.15 -12.28
N GLY A 56 -13.16 -0.12 -12.77
CA GLY A 56 -14.38 0.14 -12.01
C GLY A 56 -14.48 -0.69 -10.73
N MET A 57 -15.16 -0.17 -9.71
CA MET A 57 -15.30 -0.83 -8.39
C MET A 57 -15.82 -2.26 -8.51
N GLY A 58 -16.89 -2.47 -9.28
CA GLY A 58 -17.47 -3.81 -9.47
C GLY A 58 -16.49 -4.80 -10.12
N THR A 59 -15.65 -4.32 -11.04
CA THR A 59 -14.60 -5.14 -11.65
C THR A 59 -13.53 -5.53 -10.64
N ILE A 60 -13.14 -4.60 -9.75
CA ILE A 60 -12.18 -4.87 -8.68
C ILE A 60 -12.71 -5.96 -7.75
N TYR A 61 -13.94 -5.81 -7.24
CA TYR A 61 -14.54 -6.82 -6.37
C TYR A 61 -14.66 -8.18 -7.06
N ARG A 62 -15.10 -8.20 -8.31
CA ARG A 62 -15.16 -9.44 -9.11
C ARG A 62 -13.78 -10.09 -9.23
N TYR A 63 -12.74 -9.31 -9.54
CA TYR A 63 -11.38 -9.84 -9.70
C TYR A 63 -10.83 -10.39 -8.39
N LEU A 64 -11.11 -9.74 -7.26
CA LEU A 64 -10.72 -10.26 -5.95
C LEU A 64 -11.37 -11.62 -5.68
N HIS A 65 -12.68 -11.73 -5.88
CA HIS A 65 -13.41 -12.96 -5.64
C HIS A 65 -12.99 -14.08 -6.58
N THR A 66 -12.96 -13.82 -7.89
CA THR A 66 -12.55 -14.80 -8.90
C THR A 66 -11.11 -15.29 -8.66
N PHE A 67 -10.19 -14.40 -8.29
CA PHE A 67 -8.82 -14.80 -7.99
C PHE A 67 -8.72 -15.69 -6.74
N GLU A 68 -9.49 -15.38 -5.69
CA GLU A 68 -9.59 -16.19 -4.47
C GLU A 68 -10.13 -17.60 -4.76
N GLU A 69 -11.16 -17.71 -5.60
CA GLU A 69 -11.78 -19.00 -5.98
C GLU A 69 -10.91 -19.83 -6.93
N GLU A 70 -10.32 -19.20 -7.95
CA GLU A 70 -9.52 -19.91 -8.95
C GLU A 70 -8.14 -20.34 -8.41
N ASN A 71 -7.60 -19.63 -7.40
CA ASN A 71 -6.23 -19.83 -6.91
C ASN A 71 -6.10 -19.97 -5.38
N PRO A 72 -6.85 -20.87 -4.72
CA PRO A 72 -6.93 -20.92 -3.26
C PRO A 72 -5.57 -21.22 -2.59
N LYS A 73 -4.76 -22.12 -3.16
CA LYS A 73 -3.43 -22.46 -2.61
C LYS A 73 -2.45 -21.29 -2.68
N LEU A 74 -2.46 -20.57 -3.80
CA LEU A 74 -1.58 -19.41 -4.02
C LEU A 74 -1.98 -18.26 -3.08
N VAL A 75 -3.27 -18.04 -2.92
CA VAL A 75 -3.82 -17.02 -2.01
C VAL A 75 -3.40 -17.28 -0.56
N GLU A 76 -3.44 -18.53 -0.10
CA GLU A 76 -2.97 -18.89 1.23
C GLU A 76 -1.47 -18.62 1.42
N GLN A 77 -0.64 -18.85 0.39
CA GLN A 77 0.78 -18.49 0.44
C GLN A 77 0.99 -16.97 0.45
N MET A 78 0.25 -16.25 -0.38
CA MET A 78 0.33 -14.79 -0.51
C MET A 78 -0.16 -14.07 0.75
N LYS A 79 -1.13 -14.61 1.48
CA LYS A 79 -1.57 -14.06 2.77
C LYS A 79 -0.51 -14.21 3.87
N LYS A 80 0.28 -15.28 3.82
CA LYS A 80 1.39 -15.53 4.77
C LYS A 80 2.59 -14.62 4.49
N GLN A 81 2.79 -14.24 3.24
CA GLN A 81 3.76 -13.23 2.85
C GLN A 81 3.17 -11.85 3.19
N GLY A 82 3.65 -11.23 4.26
CA GLY A 82 3.27 -9.87 4.63
C GLY A 82 3.67 -8.84 3.56
N PRO A 83 3.42 -7.53 3.81
CA PRO A 83 3.90 -6.47 2.93
C PRO A 83 5.40 -6.65 2.70
N ASN A 84 5.84 -6.52 1.45
CA ASN A 84 7.25 -6.61 1.10
C ASN A 84 7.93 -5.31 1.58
N ILE A 85 8.24 -5.24 2.87
CA ILE A 85 8.86 -4.08 3.52
C ILE A 85 10.29 -4.02 2.98
N ILE A 86 10.58 -2.98 2.20
CA ILE A 86 11.90 -2.77 1.62
C ILE A 86 12.82 -2.22 2.73
N PRO A 87 14.10 -2.61 2.81
CA PRO A 87 15.04 -2.09 3.81
C PRO A 87 15.10 -0.55 3.87
N GLU A 88 14.81 0.13 2.76
CA GLU A 88 14.76 1.59 2.68
C GLU A 88 13.59 2.20 3.48
N ASP A 89 12.43 1.54 3.51
CA ASP A 89 11.28 2.02 4.28
C ASP A 89 11.56 1.92 5.78
N TYR A 90 12.30 0.89 6.19
CA TYR A 90 12.75 0.73 7.57
C TYR A 90 13.73 1.83 7.98
N LYS A 91 14.67 2.20 7.10
CA LYS A 91 15.62 3.29 7.35
C LYS A 91 14.90 4.63 7.53
N LYS A 92 13.96 4.97 6.65
CA LYS A 92 13.14 6.19 6.78
C LYS A 92 12.35 6.20 8.09
N LEU A 93 11.78 5.06 8.48
CA LEU A 93 11.06 4.95 9.74
C LEU A 93 11.99 5.19 10.94
N GLN A 94 13.22 4.66 10.92
CA GLN A 94 14.20 4.89 11.97
C GLN A 94 14.61 6.37 12.06
N GLU A 95 14.83 7.03 10.93
CA GLU A 95 15.14 8.46 10.87
C GLU A 95 14.00 9.31 11.47
N GLU A 96 12.76 8.99 11.14
CA GLU A 96 11.57 9.67 11.68
C GLU A 96 11.45 9.48 13.20
N VAL A 97 11.67 8.26 13.70
CA VAL A 97 11.65 7.96 15.14
C VAL A 97 12.74 8.72 15.88
N LEU A 98 13.95 8.84 15.30
CA LEU A 98 15.03 9.62 15.88
C LEU A 98 14.69 11.10 15.93
N ARG A 99 14.14 11.66 14.85
CA ARG A 99 13.71 13.06 14.79
C ARG A 99 12.68 13.37 15.88
N LEU A 100 11.63 12.54 15.96
CA LEU A 100 10.56 12.70 16.95
C LEU A 100 11.06 12.57 18.39
N LYS A 101 11.99 11.65 18.67
CA LYS A 101 12.62 11.54 19.99
C LYS A 101 13.41 12.79 20.36
N CYS A 102 14.13 13.38 19.41
CA CYS A 102 14.88 14.62 19.64
C CYS A 102 13.94 15.81 19.90
N GLU A 103 12.86 15.95 19.14
CA GLU A 103 11.83 16.97 19.36
C GLU A 103 11.19 16.82 20.74
N LEU A 104 10.78 15.60 21.10
CA LEU A 104 10.18 15.32 22.40
C LEU A 104 11.14 15.66 23.56
N LYS A 105 12.43 15.33 23.43
CA LYS A 105 13.43 15.66 24.45
C LYS A 105 13.59 17.18 24.62
N ARG A 106 13.59 17.93 23.51
CA ARG A 106 13.68 19.39 23.54
C ARG A 106 12.46 20.01 24.20
N GLU A 107 11.27 19.57 23.84
CA GLU A 107 10.02 20.11 24.41
C GLU A 107 9.88 19.76 25.90
N ARG A 108 10.31 18.56 26.32
CA ARG A 108 10.39 18.21 27.75
C ARG A 108 11.34 19.13 28.51
N LEU A 109 12.57 19.29 28.04
CA LEU A 109 13.55 20.18 28.69
C LEU A 109 13.03 21.62 28.78
N ARG A 110 12.35 22.10 27.73
CA ARG A 110 11.72 23.43 27.73
C ARG A 110 10.60 23.52 28.77
N ALA A 111 9.78 22.48 28.90
CA ALA A 111 8.71 22.44 29.90
C ALA A 111 9.29 22.42 31.33
N ASP A 112 10.28 21.57 31.59
CA ASP A 112 10.96 21.44 32.87
C ASP A 112 11.59 22.80 33.29
N PHE A 113 12.27 23.48 32.36
CA PHE A 113 12.84 24.81 32.61
C PHE A 113 11.78 25.87 32.94
N TYR A 114 10.61 25.84 32.28
CA TYR A 114 9.52 26.76 32.63
C TYR A 114 9.00 26.52 34.04
N GLU A 115 8.89 25.26 34.48
CA GLU A 115 8.48 24.94 35.84
C GLU A 115 9.47 25.49 36.87
N GLU A 116 10.78 25.31 36.63
CA GLU A 116 11.84 25.88 37.48
C GLU A 116 11.78 27.42 37.54
N MET A 117 11.61 28.09 36.41
CA MET A 117 11.53 29.56 36.38
C MET A 117 10.29 30.13 37.06
N VAL A 118 9.15 29.44 36.94
CA VAL A 118 7.94 29.81 37.67
C VAL A 118 8.15 29.64 39.18
N ALA A 119 8.77 28.53 39.61
CA ALA A 119 9.08 28.30 41.03
C ALA A 119 10.02 29.37 41.59
N PHE A 120 11.09 29.71 40.86
CA PHE A 120 12.05 30.74 41.26
C PHE A 120 11.42 32.13 41.37
N GLY A 121 10.59 32.54 40.39
CA GLY A 121 9.92 33.84 40.42
C GLY A 121 8.98 34.00 41.63
N LYS A 122 8.33 32.89 42.02
CA LYS A 122 7.51 32.84 43.23
C LYS A 122 8.34 32.91 44.50
N GLU A 123 9.45 32.17 44.57
CA GLU A 123 10.31 32.12 45.75
C GLU A 123 11.03 33.45 46.01
N VAL A 124 11.64 34.05 44.97
CA VAL A 124 12.49 35.24 45.12
C VAL A 124 11.69 36.55 45.14
N TYR A 125 10.63 36.63 44.34
CA TYR A 125 9.89 37.89 44.14
C TYR A 125 8.42 37.83 44.57
N GLY A 126 7.91 36.66 45.00
CA GLY A 126 6.51 36.48 45.35
C GLY A 126 5.55 36.57 44.15
N ILE A 127 6.06 36.48 42.91
CA ILE A 127 5.27 36.65 41.69
C ILE A 127 4.69 35.29 41.27
N ASP A 128 3.37 35.21 41.15
CA ASP A 128 2.68 34.01 40.65
C ASP A 128 2.54 34.08 39.11
N LEU A 129 3.50 33.48 38.40
CA LEU A 129 3.50 33.41 36.94
C LEU A 129 2.58 32.28 36.47
N LYS A 130 1.39 32.63 35.98
CA LYS A 130 0.45 31.67 35.36
C LYS A 130 0.82 31.40 33.91
N LYS A 131 0.80 30.13 33.50
CA LYS A 131 1.00 29.72 32.10
C LYS A 131 -0.15 30.27 31.25
N ALA A 132 0.15 31.09 30.24
CA ALA A 132 -0.86 31.61 29.33
C ALA A 132 -1.43 30.46 28.47
N GLY A 133 -2.71 30.13 28.64
CA GLY A 133 -3.41 29.17 27.77
C GLY A 133 -4.33 28.14 28.44
N THR A 134 -4.45 28.11 29.76
CA THR A 134 -5.44 27.26 30.44
C THR A 134 -6.76 28.03 30.61
N LYS A 135 -7.74 27.72 29.75
CA LYS A 135 -9.17 27.93 29.99
C LYS A 135 -9.83 26.56 30.09
#